data_AF-A0A1I7EB15-F1
#
_entry.id   AF-A0A1I7EB15-F1
#
_cell.length_a   1.000
_cell.length_b   1.000
_cell.length_c   1.000
_cell.angle_alpha   90.00
_cell.angle_beta   90.00
_cell.angle_gamma   90.00
#
_symmetry.space_group_name_H-M   'P 1'
#
loop_
_entity.id
_entity.type
_entity.pdbx_description
1 polymer ?
#
loop_
_entity_poly.entity_id
_entity_poly.type
_entity_poly.pdbx_seq_one_letter_code
_entity_poly.pdbx_strand_id
1 'polypeptide(L)'
;MLLLTACSHDTSLPPFTASGFAGDQGAVRIWRKDSDGETHLLSAFSPWYHGNTSLSEYRWQGDTLTLVEVNVYSQPPEHIRVRFDDRGELSFMQREVNGQKQQLSSDQIALYRYRAEQIRQTSDALRQGRVELHQGSWHKDGTVTTCEGQTVKTGLDSQAINHIERRQSHSSVGLSVAWLEAPEGSQLLLVANEDFCTWQPKEKTF
;
A
#
# COMPACT_ATOMS: atom_id res chain seq x y z
N MET A 1 3.38 -17.69 49.34
CA MET A 1 3.19 -16.52 48.48
C MET A 1 3.66 -16.91 47.09
N LEU A 2 2.73 -17.40 46.25
CA LEU A 2 3.04 -17.70 44.84
C LEU A 2 3.08 -16.36 44.09
N LEU A 3 4.24 -16.02 43.53
CA LEU A 3 4.37 -14.92 42.59
C LEU A 3 3.95 -15.45 41.22
N LEU A 4 2.78 -15.05 40.76
CA LEU A 4 2.34 -15.23 39.37
C LEU A 4 3.11 -14.20 38.53
N THR A 5 4.14 -14.64 37.82
CA THR A 5 4.75 -13.85 36.75
C THR A 5 3.81 -13.85 35.56
N ALA A 6 3.01 -12.79 35.41
CA ALA A 6 2.28 -12.55 34.18
C ALA A 6 3.28 -12.10 33.11
N CYS A 7 3.54 -12.94 32.10
CA CYS A 7 4.23 -12.52 30.89
C CYS A 7 3.35 -11.47 30.21
N SER A 8 3.73 -10.20 30.26
CA SER A 8 3.11 -9.18 29.41
C SER A 8 3.46 -9.53 27.97
N HIS A 9 2.51 -10.09 27.22
CA HIS A 9 2.63 -10.10 25.78
C HIS A 9 2.61 -8.64 25.32
N ASP A 10 3.70 -8.20 24.69
CA ASP A 10 3.73 -6.91 24.01
C ASP A 10 2.77 -7.02 22.82
N THR A 11 1.56 -6.50 22.99
CA THR A 11 0.51 -6.48 21.97
C THR A 11 0.64 -5.27 21.05
N SER A 12 1.70 -4.47 21.19
CA SER A 12 1.92 -3.32 20.33
C SER A 12 2.11 -3.78 18.89
N LEU A 13 1.44 -3.10 17.97
CA LEU A 13 1.60 -3.35 16.55
C LEU A 13 2.98 -2.84 16.13
N PRO A 14 3.68 -3.54 15.22
CA PRO A 14 4.98 -3.09 14.77
C PRO A 14 4.87 -1.66 14.18
N PRO A 15 5.87 -0.79 14.41
CA PRO A 15 5.90 0.54 13.84
C PRO A 15 5.69 0.52 12.32
N PHE A 16 6.41 -0.37 11.63
CA PHE A 16 6.26 -0.58 10.19
C PHE A 16 5.32 -1.74 9.89
N THR A 17 4.33 -1.52 9.01
CA THR A 17 3.39 -2.55 8.55
C THR A 17 3.16 -2.44 7.05
N ALA A 18 3.01 -3.58 6.37
CA ALA A 18 2.46 -3.66 5.03
C ALA A 18 1.06 -4.28 5.10
N SER A 19 0.08 -3.69 4.44
CA SER A 19 -1.33 -4.13 4.41
C SER A 19 -1.95 -3.76 3.06
N GLY A 20 -3.25 -4.02 2.88
CA GLY A 20 -3.94 -3.61 1.67
C GLY A 20 -5.40 -4.02 1.66
N PHE A 21 -6.09 -3.67 0.58
CA PHE A 21 -7.48 -4.05 0.38
C PHE A 21 -7.84 -4.04 -1.11
N ALA A 22 -8.85 -4.81 -1.47
CA ALA A 22 -9.49 -4.74 -2.77
C ALA A 22 -10.62 -3.68 -2.70
N GLY A 23 -10.50 -2.61 -3.48
CA GLY A 23 -11.58 -1.63 -3.67
C GLY A 23 -12.34 -1.90 -4.96
N ASP A 24 -13.43 -1.17 -5.20
CA ASP A 24 -14.27 -1.36 -6.39
C ASP A 24 -13.51 -1.12 -7.71
N GLN A 25 -12.50 -0.24 -7.69
CA GLN A 25 -11.76 0.19 -8.88
C GLN A 25 -10.39 -0.46 -9.04
N GLY A 26 -9.85 -1.05 -7.98
CA GLY A 26 -8.47 -1.54 -7.98
C GLY A 26 -8.01 -2.08 -6.63
N ALA A 27 -6.83 -2.72 -6.66
CA ALA A 27 -6.10 -3.12 -5.46
C ALA A 27 -5.38 -1.92 -4.88
N VAL A 28 -5.41 -1.80 -3.56
CA VAL A 28 -4.62 -0.82 -2.82
C VAL A 28 -3.67 -1.58 -1.90
N ARG A 29 -2.38 -1.35 -2.05
CA ARG A 29 -1.32 -1.85 -1.17
C ARG A 29 -0.79 -0.68 -0.36
N ILE A 30 -0.61 -0.85 0.95
CA ILE A 30 -0.29 0.22 1.89
C ILE A 30 0.93 -0.19 2.72
N TRP A 31 1.91 0.70 2.81
CA TRP A 31 2.99 0.63 3.78
C TRP A 31 2.85 1.79 4.74
N ARG A 32 2.93 1.50 6.04
CA ARG A 32 2.82 2.49 7.11
C ARG A 32 4.02 2.40 8.04
N LYS A 33 4.48 3.54 8.52
CA LYS A 33 5.41 3.64 9.65
C LYS A 33 4.95 4.71 10.63
N ASP A 34 4.80 4.33 11.89
CA ASP A 34 4.53 5.27 12.99
C ASP A 34 5.81 5.46 13.81
N SER A 35 6.22 6.70 14.07
CA SER A 35 7.40 7.03 14.91
C SER A 35 7.25 8.40 15.54
N ASP A 36 7.44 8.54 16.85
CA ASP A 36 7.49 9.84 17.55
C ASP A 36 6.31 10.79 17.24
N GLY A 37 5.11 10.23 17.10
CA GLY A 37 3.90 10.99 16.76
C GLY A 37 3.78 11.36 15.28
N GLU A 38 4.70 10.91 14.43
CA GLU A 38 4.58 10.96 12.97
C GLU A 38 3.94 9.68 12.44
N THR A 39 3.07 9.82 11.44
CA THR A 39 2.58 8.71 10.61
C THR A 39 3.00 8.96 9.18
N HIS A 40 3.77 8.04 8.61
CA HIS A 40 4.16 8.01 7.21
C HIS A 40 3.44 6.86 6.50
N LEU A 41 2.69 7.17 5.44
CA LEU A 41 1.98 6.20 4.61
C LEU A 41 2.43 6.30 3.15
N LEU A 42 2.63 5.16 2.52
CA LEU A 42 2.73 5.00 1.07
C LEU A 42 1.65 4.03 0.61
N SER A 43 0.87 4.41 -0.40
CA SER A 43 -0.10 3.53 -1.04
C SER A 43 0.20 3.35 -2.52
N ALA A 44 0.18 2.10 -3.00
CA ALA A 44 0.17 1.76 -4.41
C ALA A 44 -1.24 1.33 -4.84
N PHE A 45 -1.86 2.09 -5.74
CA PHE A 45 -3.14 1.76 -6.34
C PHE A 45 -2.93 1.14 -7.72
N SER A 46 -3.50 -0.03 -7.95
CA SER A 46 -3.44 -0.75 -9.23
C SER A 46 -4.87 -1.04 -9.72
N PRO A 47 -5.33 -0.44 -10.84
CA PRO A 47 -6.71 -0.59 -11.30
C PRO A 47 -7.01 -2.02 -11.81
N TRP A 48 -8.26 -2.47 -11.69
CA TRP A 48 -8.67 -3.80 -12.18
C TRP A 48 -8.69 -3.91 -13.71
N TYR A 49 -9.08 -2.83 -14.36
CA TYR A 49 -9.30 -2.78 -15.81
C TYR A 49 -8.48 -1.66 -16.43
N HIS A 50 -9.12 -0.53 -16.71
CA HIS A 50 -8.50 0.63 -17.32
C HIS A 50 -8.08 1.63 -16.25
N GLY A 51 -6.92 2.25 -16.47
CA GLY A 51 -6.37 3.27 -15.59
C GLY A 51 -4.86 3.16 -15.51
N ASN A 52 -4.26 4.09 -14.78
CA ASN A 52 -2.83 4.08 -14.52
C ASN A 52 -2.61 3.72 -13.06
N THR A 53 -1.57 2.93 -12.80
CA THR A 53 -1.08 2.75 -11.43
C THR A 53 -0.69 4.10 -10.85
N SER A 54 -0.94 4.30 -9.56
CA SER A 54 -0.44 5.47 -8.85
C SER A 54 0.24 5.08 -7.54
N LEU A 55 1.27 5.84 -7.18
CA LEU A 55 1.84 5.86 -5.84
C LEU A 55 1.42 7.13 -5.14
N SER A 56 0.91 7.02 -3.92
CA SER A 56 0.58 8.18 -3.08
C SER A 56 1.32 8.10 -1.74
N GLU A 57 2.06 9.14 -1.39
CA GLU A 57 2.71 9.31 -0.10
C GLU A 57 1.94 10.34 0.73
N TYR A 58 1.79 10.05 2.02
CA TYR A 58 1.08 10.87 2.97
C TYR A 58 1.86 10.96 4.28
N ARG A 59 1.86 12.14 4.92
CA ARG A 59 2.50 12.35 6.23
C ARG A 59 1.60 13.12 7.17
N TRP A 60 1.62 12.72 8.44
CA TRP A 60 0.95 13.44 9.52
C TRP A 60 1.89 13.65 10.70
N GLN A 61 1.77 14.82 11.33
CA GLN A 61 2.24 15.07 12.69
C GLN A 61 1.03 15.04 13.62
N GLY A 62 0.95 14.00 14.47
CA GLY A 62 -0.26 13.69 15.21
C GLY A 62 -1.43 13.48 14.26
N ASP A 63 -2.47 14.30 14.38
CA ASP A 63 -3.65 14.25 13.51
C ASP A 63 -3.60 15.27 12.37
N THR A 64 -2.57 16.11 12.31
CA THR A 64 -2.41 17.13 11.28
C THR A 64 -1.73 16.55 10.05
N LEU A 65 -2.45 16.46 8.93
CA LEU A 65 -1.89 16.10 7.62
C LEU A 65 -0.90 17.18 7.18
N THR A 66 0.34 16.81 6.87
CA THR A 66 1.43 17.72 6.49
C THR A 66 1.87 17.58 5.02
N LEU A 67 1.66 16.40 4.42
CA LEU A 67 2.03 16.11 3.03
C LEU A 67 1.02 15.20 2.34
N VAL A 68 0.71 15.52 1.09
CA VAL A 68 0.19 14.59 0.09
C VAL A 68 1.08 14.67 -1.14
N GLU A 69 1.60 13.55 -1.59
CA GLU A 69 2.32 13.43 -2.85
C GLU A 69 1.74 12.28 -3.66
N VAL A 70 1.51 12.49 -4.96
CA VAL A 70 0.93 11.48 -5.84
C VAL A 70 1.71 11.42 -7.13
N ASN A 71 2.17 10.23 -7.50
CA ASN A 71 2.79 9.91 -8.78
C ASN A 71 1.83 9.02 -9.57
N VAL A 72 1.35 9.48 -10.71
CA VAL A 72 0.53 8.69 -11.62
C VAL A 72 1.41 8.22 -12.79
N TYR A 73 1.51 6.90 -12.95
CA TYR A 73 2.32 6.26 -13.98
C TYR A 73 1.56 6.22 -15.32
N SER A 74 1.20 7.41 -15.81
CA SER A 74 0.55 7.63 -17.11
C SER A 74 1.54 8.05 -18.18
N GLN A 75 1.06 8.19 -19.42
CA GLN A 75 1.80 8.83 -20.52
C GLN A 75 0.99 10.03 -21.02
N PRO A 76 1.43 11.29 -20.77
CA PRO A 76 2.59 11.68 -19.97
C PRO A 76 2.42 11.40 -18.47
N PRO A 77 3.50 11.26 -17.68
CA PRO A 77 3.42 11.09 -16.24
C PRO A 77 2.86 12.35 -15.57
N GLU A 78 2.19 12.15 -14.44
CA GLU A 78 1.63 13.22 -13.62
C GLU A 78 2.15 13.13 -12.18
N HIS A 79 2.57 14.27 -11.64
CA HIS A 79 3.03 14.40 -10.26
C HIS A 79 2.22 15.48 -9.54
N ILE A 80 1.75 15.19 -8.34
CA ILE A 80 1.05 16.14 -7.49
C ILE A 80 1.77 16.21 -6.15
N ARG A 81 1.95 17.42 -5.63
CA ARG A 81 2.44 17.66 -4.27
C ARG A 81 1.61 18.76 -3.62
N VAL A 82 1.09 18.46 -2.43
CA VAL A 82 0.37 19.39 -1.56
C VAL A 82 1.02 19.33 -0.18
N ARG A 83 1.39 20.49 0.37
CA ARG A 83 1.91 20.58 1.74
C ARG A 83 1.01 21.48 2.57
N PHE A 84 0.94 21.14 3.85
CA PHE A 84 0.21 21.91 4.84
C PHE A 84 1.16 22.35 5.95
N ASP A 85 0.84 23.46 6.60
CA ASP A 85 1.58 23.93 7.77
C ASP A 85 1.14 23.22 9.06
N ASP A 86 1.69 23.65 10.19
CA ASP A 86 1.40 23.10 11.53
C ASP A 86 -0.04 23.32 12.00
N ARG A 87 -0.77 24.25 11.36
CA ARG A 87 -2.21 24.49 11.58
C ARG A 87 -3.07 23.69 10.62
N GLY A 88 -2.46 22.92 9.73
CA GLY A 88 -3.13 22.19 8.67
C GLY A 88 -3.57 23.06 7.50
N GLU A 89 -3.10 24.32 7.39
CA GLU A 89 -3.42 25.23 6.30
C GLU A 89 -2.53 24.98 5.08
N LEU A 90 -3.02 25.31 3.87
CA LEU A 90 -2.27 25.09 2.64
C LEU A 90 -0.99 25.96 2.61
N SER A 91 0.17 25.31 2.59
CA SER A 91 1.48 26.00 2.49
C SER A 91 2.10 25.87 1.10
N PHE A 92 1.76 24.81 0.36
CA PHE A 92 2.24 24.60 -1.02
C PHE A 92 1.30 23.70 -1.82
N MET A 93 1.17 23.99 -3.11
CA MET A 93 0.52 23.10 -4.08
C MET A 93 1.22 23.15 -5.43
N GLN A 94 1.38 22.00 -6.07
CA GLN A 94 1.80 21.89 -7.45
C GLN A 94 1.22 20.61 -8.06
N ARG A 95 0.71 20.73 -9.28
CA ARG A 95 0.46 19.62 -10.19
C ARG A 95 1.38 19.77 -11.39
N GLU A 96 2.10 18.73 -11.76
CA GLU A 96 2.98 18.71 -12.91
C GLU A 96 2.54 17.62 -13.89
N VAL A 97 2.26 18.02 -15.13
CA VAL A 97 1.89 17.10 -16.21
C VAL A 97 2.72 17.47 -17.42
N ASN A 98 3.45 16.52 -18.00
CA ASN A 98 4.31 16.78 -19.17
C ASN A 98 5.29 17.96 -18.96
N GLY A 99 5.86 18.07 -17.75
CA GLY A 99 6.74 19.18 -17.35
C GLY A 99 6.05 20.54 -17.14
N GLN A 100 4.72 20.63 -17.35
CA GLN A 100 3.95 21.85 -17.12
C GLN A 100 3.43 21.89 -15.70
N LYS A 101 3.77 22.95 -14.97
CA LYS A 101 3.34 23.19 -13.60
C LYS A 101 2.03 23.96 -13.56
N GLN A 102 1.09 23.47 -12.77
CA GLN A 102 -0.25 23.98 -12.61
C GLN A 102 -0.59 24.08 -11.12
N GLN A 103 -1.40 25.08 -10.77
CA GLN A 103 -2.03 25.13 -9.46
C GLN A 103 -3.19 24.12 -9.39
N LEU A 104 -3.51 23.69 -8.19
CA LEU A 104 -4.70 22.89 -7.91
C LEU A 104 -5.86 23.80 -7.53
N SER A 105 -7.08 23.40 -7.88
CA SER A 105 -8.28 24.05 -7.35
C SER A 105 -8.51 23.69 -5.87
N SER A 106 -9.33 24.49 -5.18
CA SER A 106 -9.78 24.19 -3.81
C SER A 106 -10.41 22.80 -3.72
N ASP A 107 -11.21 22.42 -4.71
CA ASP A 107 -11.93 21.14 -4.73
C ASP A 107 -10.95 19.97 -4.90
N GLN A 108 -9.91 20.14 -5.72
CA GLN A 108 -8.85 19.13 -5.86
C GLN A 108 -8.09 18.95 -4.53
N ILE A 109 -7.76 20.04 -3.84
CA ILE A 109 -7.10 19.96 -2.53
C ILE A 109 -8.00 19.26 -1.51
N ALA A 110 -9.28 19.61 -1.45
CA ALA A 110 -10.25 18.96 -0.57
C ALA A 110 -10.36 17.46 -0.85
N LEU A 111 -10.40 17.06 -2.13
CA LEU A 111 -10.41 15.66 -2.54
C LEU A 111 -9.13 14.92 -2.10
N TYR A 112 -7.95 15.53 -2.23
CA TYR A 112 -6.70 14.92 -1.78
C TYR A 112 -6.66 14.75 -0.27
N ARG A 113 -7.15 15.72 0.51
CA ARG A 113 -7.29 15.57 1.97
C ARG A 113 -8.23 14.43 2.34
N TYR A 114 -9.40 14.38 1.70
CA TYR A 114 -10.37 13.31 1.93
C TYR A 114 -9.77 11.93 1.65
N ARG A 115 -9.08 11.77 0.52
CA ARG A 115 -8.41 10.51 0.16
C ARG A 115 -7.31 10.13 1.15
N ALA A 116 -6.48 11.08 1.58
CA ALA A 116 -5.45 10.84 2.58
C ALA A 116 -6.07 10.30 3.90
N GLU A 117 -7.16 10.94 4.35
CA GLU A 117 -7.87 10.54 5.56
C GLU A 117 -8.49 9.14 5.42
N GLN A 118 -9.14 8.84 4.29
CA GLN A 118 -9.70 7.51 4.04
C GLN A 118 -8.62 6.42 4.04
N ILE A 119 -7.45 6.67 3.45
CA ILE A 119 -6.33 5.74 3.46
C ILE A 119 -5.79 5.54 4.88
N ARG A 120 -5.65 6.62 5.68
CA ARG A 120 -5.22 6.52 7.08
C ARG A 120 -6.19 5.68 7.91
N GLN A 121 -7.48 5.99 7.86
CA GLN A 121 -8.52 5.25 8.59
C GLN A 121 -8.59 3.78 8.20
N THR A 122 -8.50 3.49 6.89
CA THR A 122 -8.45 2.11 6.40
C THR A 122 -7.20 1.40 6.90
N SER A 123 -6.03 2.06 6.87
CA SER A 123 -4.80 1.52 7.42
C SER A 123 -4.89 1.24 8.92
N ASP A 124 -5.52 2.11 9.70
CA ASP A 124 -5.78 1.88 11.13
C ASP A 124 -6.61 0.60 11.35
N ALA A 125 -7.69 0.42 10.58
CA ALA A 125 -8.54 -0.76 10.67
C ALA A 125 -7.81 -2.06 10.28
N LEU A 126 -7.05 -2.03 9.18
CA LEU A 126 -6.26 -3.17 8.71
C LEU A 126 -5.18 -3.58 9.73
N ARG A 127 -4.52 -2.59 10.33
CA ARG A 127 -3.54 -2.79 11.41
C ARG A 127 -4.17 -3.42 12.64
N GLN A 128 -5.35 -2.95 13.06
CA GLN A 128 -6.10 -3.56 14.17
C GLN A 128 -6.52 -5.00 13.86
N GLY A 129 -6.93 -5.28 12.62
CA GLY A 129 -7.27 -6.61 12.13
C GLY A 129 -6.09 -7.53 11.85
N ARG A 130 -4.84 -7.06 12.04
CA ARG A 130 -3.60 -7.80 11.71
C ARG A 130 -3.57 -8.30 10.27
N VAL A 131 -4.03 -7.46 9.34
CA VAL A 131 -3.97 -7.76 7.91
C VAL A 131 -2.59 -7.43 7.37
N GLU A 132 -1.87 -8.45 6.95
CA GLU A 132 -0.51 -8.36 6.42
C GLU A 132 -0.52 -8.51 4.90
N LEU A 133 0.17 -7.61 4.20
CA LEU A 133 0.40 -7.70 2.78
C LEU A 133 1.68 -8.49 2.53
N HIS A 134 1.58 -9.50 1.68
CA HIS A 134 2.72 -10.17 1.07
C HIS A 134 2.65 -10.05 -0.44
N GLN A 135 3.81 -10.04 -1.08
CA GLN A 135 3.90 -9.96 -2.54
C GLN A 135 5.25 -10.46 -3.04
N GLY A 136 5.29 -10.89 -4.30
CA GLY A 136 6.50 -11.37 -4.93
C GLY A 136 6.26 -12.09 -6.26
N SER A 137 7.32 -12.73 -6.75
CA SER A 137 7.34 -13.45 -8.03
C SER A 137 6.81 -14.86 -7.87
N TRP A 138 5.81 -15.22 -8.68
CA TRP A 138 5.17 -16.53 -8.68
C TRP A 138 5.98 -17.57 -9.48
N HIS A 139 6.12 -18.77 -8.91
CA HIS A 139 6.77 -19.92 -9.53
C HIS A 139 5.78 -21.02 -9.90
N LYS A 140 6.12 -21.79 -10.94
CA LYS A 140 5.26 -22.88 -11.44
C LYS A 140 5.00 -24.01 -10.43
N ASP A 141 5.82 -24.11 -9.40
CA ASP A 141 5.68 -25.11 -8.32
C ASP A 141 4.73 -24.65 -7.19
N GLY A 142 4.07 -23.50 -7.36
CA GLY A 142 3.14 -22.94 -6.39
C GLY A 142 3.80 -22.14 -5.27
N THR A 143 5.10 -21.85 -5.39
CA THR A 143 5.83 -21.01 -4.44
C THR A 143 5.92 -19.57 -4.93
N VAL A 144 6.18 -18.65 -4.00
CA VAL A 144 6.46 -17.24 -4.29
C VAL A 144 7.81 -16.87 -3.72
N THR A 145 8.67 -16.24 -4.53
CA THR A 145 9.81 -15.48 -3.99
C THR A 145 9.33 -14.08 -3.66
N THR A 146 9.22 -13.78 -2.36
CA THR A 146 8.76 -12.48 -1.85
C THR A 146 9.70 -11.35 -2.25
N CYS A 147 9.23 -10.11 -2.17
CA CYS A 147 10.06 -8.94 -2.45
C CYS A 147 11.23 -8.77 -1.47
N GLU A 148 11.17 -9.40 -0.31
CA GLU A 148 12.26 -9.50 0.67
C GLU A 148 13.26 -10.63 0.35
N GLY A 149 12.97 -11.45 -0.67
CA GLY A 149 13.85 -12.54 -1.15
C GLY A 149 13.61 -13.90 -0.49
N GLN A 150 12.54 -14.08 0.27
CA GLN A 150 12.18 -15.37 0.87
C GLN A 150 11.35 -16.19 -0.09
N THR A 151 11.51 -17.52 -0.11
CA THR A 151 10.64 -18.41 -0.89
C THR A 151 9.63 -19.07 0.03
N VAL A 152 8.34 -18.83 -0.22
CA VAL A 152 7.23 -19.27 0.62
C VAL A 152 6.17 -20.01 -0.19
N LYS A 153 5.42 -20.91 0.47
CA LYS A 153 4.14 -21.39 -0.05
C LYS A 153 3.03 -20.50 0.49
N THR A 154 2.12 -20.08 -0.38
CA THR A 154 1.01 -19.21 0.01
C THR A 154 -0.11 -20.01 0.69
N GLY A 155 -0.82 -19.42 1.65
CA GLY A 155 -2.04 -19.98 2.23
C GLY A 155 -3.30 -19.83 1.37
N LEU A 156 -3.16 -19.45 0.09
CA LEU A 156 -4.26 -19.18 -0.83
C LEU A 156 -5.10 -20.43 -1.12
N ASP A 157 -6.41 -20.23 -1.27
CA ASP A 157 -7.33 -21.31 -1.64
C ASP A 157 -7.15 -21.79 -3.09
N SER A 158 -7.77 -22.92 -3.43
CA SER A 158 -7.67 -23.50 -4.77
C SER A 158 -8.25 -22.60 -5.86
N GLN A 159 -9.23 -21.73 -5.56
CA GLN A 159 -9.80 -20.82 -6.55
C GLN A 159 -8.80 -19.74 -6.95
N ALA A 160 -8.12 -19.14 -5.97
CA ALA A 160 -7.04 -18.18 -6.17
C ALA A 160 -5.87 -18.80 -6.94
N ILE A 161 -5.44 -20.00 -6.56
CA ILE A 161 -4.35 -20.72 -7.24
C ILE A 161 -4.73 -21.00 -8.71
N ASN A 162 -5.93 -21.52 -8.98
CA ASN A 162 -6.41 -21.75 -10.34
C ASN A 162 -6.47 -20.46 -11.17
N HIS A 163 -6.80 -19.33 -10.55
CA HIS A 163 -6.78 -18.02 -11.22
C HIS A 163 -5.36 -17.61 -11.63
N ILE A 164 -4.38 -17.76 -10.74
CA ILE A 164 -2.96 -17.47 -11.02
C ILE A 164 -2.42 -18.39 -12.13
N GLU A 165 -2.67 -19.69 -12.04
CA GLU A 165 -2.22 -20.68 -13.02
C GLU A 165 -2.82 -20.42 -14.41
N ARG A 166 -4.12 -20.08 -14.48
CA ARG A 166 -4.77 -19.69 -15.74
C ARG A 166 -4.15 -18.41 -16.32
N ARG A 167 -3.72 -17.46 -15.49
CA ARG A 167 -3.01 -16.27 -15.99
C ARG A 167 -1.61 -16.62 -16.47
N GLN A 168 -0.93 -17.53 -15.77
CA GLN A 168 0.42 -17.98 -16.13
C GLN A 168 0.43 -18.73 -17.46
N SER A 169 -0.58 -19.56 -17.73
CA SER A 169 -0.68 -20.30 -18.99
C SER A 169 -0.85 -19.40 -20.23
N HIS A 170 -1.35 -18.18 -20.05
CA HIS A 170 -1.54 -17.20 -21.11
C HIS A 170 -0.41 -16.16 -21.20
N SER A 171 0.60 -16.24 -20.33
CA SER A 171 1.70 -15.27 -20.26
C SER A 171 3.04 -15.92 -20.60
N SER A 172 3.83 -15.26 -21.45
CA SER A 172 5.25 -15.59 -21.66
C SER A 172 6.19 -14.89 -20.68
N VAL A 173 5.67 -13.95 -19.89
CA VAL A 173 6.40 -13.16 -18.88
C VAL A 173 6.10 -13.70 -17.49
N GLY A 174 7.05 -13.58 -16.56
CA GLY A 174 6.85 -13.87 -15.15
C GLY A 174 5.65 -13.10 -14.56
N LEU A 175 5.02 -13.68 -13.55
CA LEU A 175 3.90 -13.07 -12.85
C LEU A 175 4.34 -12.63 -11.46
N SER A 176 3.88 -11.46 -11.06
CA SER A 176 3.87 -11.04 -9.67
C SER A 176 2.50 -11.32 -9.06
N VAL A 177 2.51 -11.74 -7.81
CA VAL A 177 1.31 -11.94 -6.99
C VAL A 177 1.41 -11.09 -5.73
N ALA A 178 0.27 -10.58 -5.27
CA ALA A 178 0.11 -9.94 -3.98
C ALA A 178 -1.09 -10.57 -3.28
N TRP A 179 -0.97 -10.89 -1.99
CA TRP A 179 -2.04 -11.45 -1.17
C TRP A 179 -2.04 -10.83 0.21
N LEU A 180 -3.20 -10.92 0.85
CA LEU A 180 -3.40 -10.50 2.23
C LEU A 180 -3.46 -11.74 3.11
N GLU A 181 -2.86 -11.68 4.28
CA GLU A 181 -2.93 -12.70 5.31
C GLU A 181 -3.46 -12.07 6.60
N ALA A 182 -4.43 -12.72 7.22
CA ALA A 182 -5.05 -12.30 8.47
C ALA A 182 -5.36 -13.55 9.32
N PRO A 183 -5.72 -13.41 10.61
CA PRO A 183 -6.10 -14.55 11.45
C PRO A 183 -7.20 -15.45 10.84
N GLU A 184 -8.05 -14.90 9.99
CA GLU A 184 -9.14 -15.59 9.31
C GLU A 184 -8.69 -16.37 8.07
N GLY A 185 -7.51 -16.09 7.51
CA GLY A 185 -6.95 -16.79 6.36
C GLY A 185 -6.23 -15.88 5.35
N SER A 186 -5.92 -16.43 4.18
CA SER A 186 -5.22 -15.71 3.10
C SER A 186 -6.15 -15.44 1.92
N GLN A 187 -6.07 -14.25 1.33
CA GLN A 187 -6.84 -13.85 0.17
C GLN A 187 -5.95 -13.25 -0.92
N LEU A 188 -6.13 -13.70 -2.17
CA LEU A 188 -5.44 -13.12 -3.32
C LEU A 188 -5.93 -11.68 -3.54
N LEU A 189 -5.00 -10.73 -3.57
CA LEU A 189 -5.30 -9.32 -3.81
C LEU A 189 -5.11 -8.94 -5.28
N LEU A 190 -3.98 -9.34 -5.87
CA LEU A 190 -3.62 -8.96 -7.22
C LEU A 190 -2.69 -9.99 -7.86
N VAL A 191 -2.89 -10.26 -9.14
CA VAL A 191 -1.93 -10.99 -9.99
C VAL A 191 -1.73 -10.20 -11.28
N ALA A 192 -0.48 -9.93 -11.64
CA ALA A 192 -0.17 -9.14 -12.81
C ALA A 192 1.22 -9.43 -13.38
N ASN A 193 1.53 -8.83 -14.53
CA ASN A 193 2.81 -9.01 -15.23
C ASN A 193 3.85 -7.96 -14.82
N GLU A 194 3.40 -6.93 -14.11
CA GLU A 194 4.21 -5.87 -13.52
C GLU A 194 5.00 -6.41 -12.32
N ASP A 195 6.23 -5.92 -12.14
CA ASP A 195 7.04 -6.23 -10.96
C ASP A 195 6.58 -5.39 -9.77
N PHE A 196 5.86 -6.03 -8.84
CA PHE A 196 5.31 -5.38 -7.65
C PHE A 196 6.38 -4.92 -6.66
N CYS A 197 7.58 -5.52 -6.69
CA CYS A 197 8.65 -5.19 -5.78
C CYS A 197 9.28 -3.83 -6.07
N THR A 198 9.08 -3.29 -7.27
CA THR A 198 9.52 -1.93 -7.65
C THR A 198 8.88 -0.83 -6.81
N TRP A 199 7.69 -1.08 -6.26
CA TRP A 199 6.94 -0.12 -5.45
C TRP A 199 7.04 -0.36 -3.95
N GLN A 200 7.69 -1.45 -3.53
CA GLN A 200 7.82 -1.76 -2.11
C GLN A 200 8.91 -0.87 -1.47
N PRO A 201 8.57 -0.07 -0.44
CA PRO A 201 9.58 0.66 0.31
C PRO A 201 10.39 -0.31 1.17
N LYS A 202 11.66 0.04 1.41
CA LYS A 202 12.52 -0.66 2.36
C LYS A 202 12.37 -0.02 3.73
N GLU A 203 11.96 -0.77 4.75
CA GLU A 203 11.69 -0.27 6.12
C GLU A 203 12.81 0.63 6.67
N LYS A 204 14.08 0.26 6.44
CA LYS A 204 15.25 1.00 6.93
C LYS A 204 15.36 2.42 6.36
N THR A 205 14.81 2.64 5.17
CA THR A 205 14.89 3.91 4.43
C THR A 205 13.51 4.57 4.25
N PHE A 206 12.47 3.96 4.82
CA PHE A 206 11.10 4.47 4.84
C PHE A 206 10.81 5.26 6.11
#